data_AF-A0A7X3TPR5-F1
#
_entry.id   AF-A0A7X3TPR5-F1
#
_cell.length_a   1.000
_cell.length_b   1.000
_cell.length_c   1.000
_cell.angle_alpha   90.00
_cell.angle_beta   90.00
_cell.angle_gamma   90.00
#
_symmetry.space_group_name_H-M   'P 1'
#
loop_
_entity.id
_entity.type
_entity.pdbx_description
1 polymer ?
#
loop_
_entity_poly.entity_id
_entity_poly.type
_entity_poly.pdbx_seq_one_letter_code
_entity_poly.pdbx_strand_id
1 'polypeptide(L)'
;LNTLLHEWAGGPGPGRQIQAVTMAGISGGFLAGDDLDVTLDEPAIRARGSMLGAGGIMAFDDRRDIVDIARQAMAFFAEESCGKCFPCRIGTQRLTERLDGGGPADLAAWRDEVTDIGDVMKSTSACGLGMAAPFITDSLLKYFPDQVAQRVCA
;
A
#
# COMPACT_ATOMS: atom_id res chain seq x y z
N LEU A 1 -1.25 18.47 2.41
CA LEU A 1 -2.02 17.35 3.01
C LEU A 1 -2.23 17.56 4.52
N ASN A 2 -1.22 18.00 5.28
CA ASN A 2 -1.34 18.31 6.71
C ASN A 2 -2.54 19.15 7.15
N THR A 3 -2.84 20.27 6.46
CA THR A 3 -4.01 21.10 6.78
C THR A 3 -5.29 20.27 6.80
N LEU A 4 -5.49 19.40 5.81
CA LEU A 4 -6.66 18.51 5.77
C LEU A 4 -6.65 17.51 6.93
N LEU A 5 -5.51 16.89 7.22
CA LEU A 5 -5.41 15.86 8.27
C LEU A 5 -5.57 16.43 9.68
N HIS A 6 -4.93 17.55 9.98
CA HIS A 6 -4.81 18.09 11.33
C HIS A 6 -5.82 19.19 11.64
N GLU A 7 -6.15 20.06 10.68
CA GLU A 7 -7.07 21.17 10.93
C GLU A 7 -8.51 20.80 10.60
N TRP A 8 -8.75 20.08 9.50
CA TRP A 8 -10.11 19.78 9.05
C TRP A 8 -10.63 18.46 9.61
N ALA A 9 -9.80 17.41 9.61
CA ALA A 9 -10.17 16.10 10.14
C ALA A 9 -9.92 15.95 11.66
N GLY A 10 -9.24 16.91 12.28
CA GLY A 10 -9.00 16.95 13.73
C GLY A 10 -7.79 16.13 14.21
N GLY A 11 -7.01 15.56 13.31
CA GLY A 11 -5.79 14.81 13.63
C GLY A 11 -6.06 13.42 14.26
N PRO A 12 -4.99 12.72 14.67
CA PRO A 12 -5.12 11.44 15.37
C PRO A 12 -5.56 11.65 16.83
N GLY A 13 -5.88 10.55 17.52
CA GLY A 13 -6.25 10.62 18.94
C GLY A 13 -5.17 11.26 19.83
N PRO A 14 -5.50 11.72 21.06
CA PRO A 14 -4.55 12.38 21.95
C PRO A 14 -3.27 11.57 22.16
N GLY A 15 -2.11 12.21 21.98
CA GLY A 15 -0.78 11.59 22.14
C GLY A 15 -0.36 10.65 21.01
N ARG A 16 -1.10 10.61 19.91
CA ARG A 16 -0.82 9.77 18.74
C ARG A 16 -0.25 10.56 17.58
N GLN A 17 0.43 9.86 16.68
CA GLN A 17 0.92 10.42 15.42
C GLN A 17 0.36 9.61 14.25
N ILE A 18 0.05 10.31 13.15
CA ILE A 18 -0.27 9.66 11.88
C ILE A 18 1.03 9.09 11.33
N GLN A 19 1.11 7.77 11.18
CA GLN A 19 2.29 7.11 10.60
C GLN A 19 2.18 6.98 9.08
N ALA A 20 0.97 6.86 8.55
CA ALA A 20 0.73 6.72 7.11
C ALA A 20 -0.67 7.22 6.72
N VAL A 21 -0.83 7.58 5.46
CA VAL A 21 -2.13 7.76 4.83
C VAL A 21 -2.21 7.03 3.50
N THR A 22 -3.42 6.78 2.99
CA THR A 22 -3.65 6.42 1.58
C THR A 22 -4.55 7.47 0.94
N MET A 23 -4.42 7.70 -0.38
CA MET A 23 -5.05 8.86 -1.07
C MET A 23 -6.25 8.52 -1.97
N ALA A 24 -6.29 7.31 -2.52
CA ALA A 24 -7.34 6.83 -3.42
C ALA A 24 -8.02 5.57 -2.84
N GLY A 25 -8.47 5.66 -1.58
CA GLY A 25 -8.74 4.48 -0.77
C GLY A 25 -7.46 3.65 -0.60
N ILE A 26 -7.58 2.34 -0.47
CA ILE A 26 -6.41 1.44 -0.38
C ILE A 26 -5.61 1.37 -1.70
N SER A 27 -6.23 1.70 -2.84
CA SER A 27 -5.61 1.61 -4.17
C SER A 27 -4.54 2.67 -4.43
N GLY A 28 -4.48 3.71 -3.60
CA GLY A 28 -3.46 4.76 -3.71
C GLY A 28 -2.09 4.36 -3.15
N GLY A 29 -1.98 3.21 -2.49
CA GLY A 29 -0.81 2.92 -1.66
C GLY A 29 -0.67 3.89 -0.48
N PHE A 30 0.41 3.73 0.29
CA PHE A 30 0.74 4.59 1.41
C PHE A 30 1.50 5.85 0.98
N LEU A 31 1.35 6.90 1.78
CA LEU A 31 2.28 8.02 1.93
C LEU A 31 2.62 8.14 3.42
N ALA A 32 3.89 8.34 3.75
CA ALA A 32 4.38 8.40 5.13
C ALA A 32 5.62 9.30 5.24
N GLY A 33 6.04 9.61 6.48
CA GLY A 33 7.20 10.48 6.73
C GLY A 33 7.02 11.86 6.10
N ASP A 34 8.07 12.37 5.46
CA ASP A 34 8.08 13.69 4.80
C ASP A 34 7.07 13.80 3.64
N ASP A 35 6.57 12.66 3.13
CA ASP A 35 5.58 12.64 2.06
C ASP A 35 4.17 13.02 2.55
N LEU A 36 3.95 13.13 3.88
CA LEU A 36 2.72 13.64 4.48
C LEU A 36 2.53 15.16 4.30
N ASP A 37 3.61 15.88 3.97
CA ASP A 37 3.59 17.32 3.72
C ASP A 37 3.21 17.66 2.27
N VAL A 38 2.97 16.65 1.44
CA VAL A 38 2.71 16.81 0.00
C VAL A 38 1.52 17.73 -0.30
N THR A 39 1.63 18.50 -1.38
CA THR A 39 0.51 19.26 -1.95
C THR A 39 -0.58 18.30 -2.40
N LEU A 40 -1.84 18.62 -2.09
CA LEU A 40 -2.97 17.79 -2.45
C LEU A 40 -3.37 18.04 -3.92
N ASP A 41 -2.54 17.57 -4.84
CA ASP A 41 -2.79 17.61 -6.28
C ASP A 41 -2.27 16.33 -6.96
N GLU A 42 -2.92 15.91 -8.06
CA GLU A 42 -2.59 14.63 -8.71
C GLU A 42 -1.12 14.54 -9.17
N PRO A 43 -0.52 15.57 -9.82
CA PRO A 43 0.91 15.55 -10.15
C PRO A 43 1.84 15.32 -8.95
N ALA A 44 1.64 16.03 -7.85
CA ALA A 44 2.48 15.92 -6.65
C ALA A 44 2.34 14.54 -5.99
N ILE A 45 1.13 14.00 -5.93
CA ILE A 45 0.86 12.67 -5.37
C ILE A 45 1.46 11.57 -6.27
N ARG A 46 1.31 11.67 -7.59
CA ARG A 46 1.90 10.72 -8.55
C ARG A 46 3.41 10.68 -8.49
N ALA A 47 4.06 11.84 -8.33
CA ALA A 47 5.51 11.93 -8.20
C ALA A 47 6.06 11.12 -7.01
N ARG A 48 5.22 10.79 -6.03
CA ARG A 48 5.59 10.01 -4.84
C ARG A 48 5.25 8.53 -4.94
N GLY A 49 4.71 8.07 -6.07
CA GLY A 49 4.30 6.68 -6.29
C GLY A 49 2.89 6.35 -5.76
N SER A 50 2.04 7.35 -5.60
CA SER A 50 0.65 7.21 -5.17
C SER A 50 -0.31 7.78 -6.24
N MET A 51 -1.62 7.82 -5.98
CA MET A 51 -2.60 8.51 -6.81
C MET A 51 -3.69 9.14 -5.93
N LEU A 52 -4.24 10.30 -6.33
CA LEU A 52 -5.33 10.95 -5.61
C LEU A 52 -6.67 10.24 -5.86
N GLY A 53 -6.88 9.71 -7.06
CA GLY A 53 -8.08 8.96 -7.42
C GLY A 53 -9.37 9.71 -7.10
N ALA A 54 -10.29 9.07 -6.38
CA ALA A 54 -11.56 9.68 -5.95
C ALA A 54 -11.43 10.63 -4.75
N GLY A 55 -10.23 10.85 -4.22
CA GLY A 55 -9.99 11.68 -3.03
C GLY A 55 -10.39 11.02 -1.70
N GLY A 56 -10.56 9.69 -1.69
CA GLY A 56 -10.81 8.93 -0.48
C GLY A 56 -9.53 8.76 0.34
N ILE A 57 -9.36 9.56 1.40
CA ILE A 57 -8.14 9.55 2.22
C ILE A 57 -8.39 8.74 3.50
N MET A 58 -7.52 7.78 3.79
CA MET A 58 -7.50 7.05 5.06
C MET A 58 -6.22 7.34 5.82
N ALA A 59 -6.31 7.69 7.10
CA ALA A 59 -5.16 7.94 7.96
C ALA A 59 -5.00 6.84 9.00
N PHE A 60 -3.75 6.41 9.21
CA PHE A 60 -3.38 5.36 10.14
C PHE A 60 -2.45 5.93 11.21
N ASP A 61 -2.84 5.79 12.48
CA ASP A 61 -1.99 6.20 13.60
C ASP A 61 -0.96 5.11 13.96
N ASP A 62 0.01 5.47 14.79
CA ASP A 62 1.10 4.61 15.30
C ASP A 62 0.67 3.33 16.05
N ARG A 63 -0.64 3.07 16.24
CA ARG A 63 -1.15 1.82 16.83
C ARG A 63 -1.36 0.71 15.80
N ARG A 64 -1.48 1.08 14.53
CA ARG A 64 -1.81 0.13 13.46
C ARG A 64 -0.56 -0.61 13.02
N ASP A 65 -0.68 -1.92 12.89
CA ASP A 65 0.31 -2.72 12.17
C ASP A 65 0.14 -2.46 10.67
N ILE A 66 1.07 -1.72 10.06
CA ILE A 66 0.96 -1.28 8.68
C ILE A 66 1.16 -2.43 7.68
N VAL A 67 1.92 -3.46 8.08
CA VAL A 67 2.09 -4.68 7.28
C VAL A 67 0.77 -5.45 7.25
N ASP A 68 0.06 -5.54 8.38
CA ASP A 68 -1.27 -6.13 8.43
C ASP A 68 -2.32 -5.30 7.66
N ILE A 69 -2.24 -3.96 7.65
CA ILE A 69 -3.07 -3.13 6.77
C ILE A 69 -2.84 -3.49 5.30
N ALA A 70 -1.59 -3.59 4.87
CA ALA A 70 -1.26 -3.94 3.49
C ALA A 70 -1.79 -5.34 3.13
N ARG A 71 -1.69 -6.29 4.07
CA ARG A 71 -2.22 -7.64 3.92
C ARG A 71 -3.75 -7.62 3.76
N GLN A 72 -4.46 -6.89 4.62
CA GLN A 72 -5.92 -6.74 4.54
C GLN A 72 -6.33 -6.10 3.20
N ALA A 73 -5.59 -5.10 2.72
CA ALA A 73 -5.83 -4.50 1.42
C ALA A 73 -5.63 -5.51 0.28
N MET A 74 -4.54 -6.30 0.30
CA MET A 74 -4.31 -7.35 -0.68
C MET A 74 -5.39 -8.44 -0.67
N ALA A 75 -5.82 -8.86 0.51
CA ALA A 75 -6.91 -9.83 0.67
C ALA A 75 -8.22 -9.30 0.07
N PHE A 76 -8.54 -8.02 0.32
CA PHE A 76 -9.69 -7.36 -0.31
C PHE A 76 -9.57 -7.34 -1.84
N PHE A 77 -8.41 -6.98 -2.40
CA PHE A 77 -8.25 -7.00 -3.86
C PHE A 77 -8.33 -8.42 -4.46
N ALA A 78 -7.91 -9.44 -3.71
CA ALA A 78 -8.05 -10.83 -4.12
C ALA A 78 -9.52 -11.27 -4.15
N GLU A 79 -10.32 -10.84 -3.16
CA GLU A 79 -11.76 -11.11 -3.09
C GLU A 79 -12.55 -10.35 -4.17
N GLU A 80 -12.23 -9.08 -4.39
CA GLU A 80 -12.90 -8.21 -5.37
C GLU A 80 -12.39 -8.37 -6.81
N SER A 81 -11.38 -9.20 -7.02
CA SER A 81 -10.90 -9.51 -8.36
C SER A 81 -11.98 -10.21 -9.18
N CYS A 82 -12.39 -9.62 -10.30
CA CYS A 82 -13.32 -10.24 -11.25
C CYS A 82 -12.78 -11.53 -11.92
N GLY A 83 -11.50 -11.85 -11.71
CA GLY A 83 -10.87 -13.10 -12.15
C GLY A 83 -10.43 -13.15 -13.62
N LYS A 84 -10.69 -12.10 -14.41
CA LYS A 84 -10.45 -12.10 -15.86
C LYS A 84 -8.98 -12.20 -16.26
N CYS A 85 -8.08 -11.50 -15.56
CA CYS A 85 -6.65 -11.50 -15.85
C CYS A 85 -5.89 -12.31 -14.79
N PHE A 86 -5.07 -13.27 -15.24
CA PHE A 86 -4.26 -14.12 -14.35
C PHE A 86 -3.35 -13.31 -13.41
N PRO A 87 -2.64 -12.26 -13.87
CA PRO A 87 -1.82 -11.42 -13.00
C PRO A 87 -2.59 -10.85 -11.81
N CYS A 88 -3.78 -10.27 -12.04
CA CYS A 88 -4.60 -9.76 -10.95
C CYS A 88 -5.14 -10.88 -10.05
N ARG A 89 -5.76 -11.91 -10.64
CA ARG A 89 -6.43 -12.99 -9.91
C ARG A 89 -5.47 -13.77 -9.01
N ILE A 90 -4.28 -14.07 -9.51
CA ILE A 90 -3.29 -14.88 -8.81
C ILE A 90 -2.32 -13.97 -8.05
N GLY A 91 -1.90 -12.85 -8.63
CA GLY A 91 -0.92 -11.95 -8.00
C GLY A 91 -1.41 -11.36 -6.69
N THR A 92 -2.66 -10.90 -6.61
CA THR A 92 -3.25 -10.44 -5.33
C THR A 92 -3.24 -11.51 -4.24
N GLN A 93 -3.53 -12.77 -4.60
CA GLN A 93 -3.43 -13.90 -3.67
C GLN A 93 -1.99 -14.15 -3.24
N ARG A 94 -1.03 -14.16 -4.18
CA ARG A 94 0.39 -14.36 -3.87
C ARG A 94 0.94 -13.27 -2.98
N LEU A 95 0.62 -12.00 -3.25
CA LEU A 95 1.01 -10.88 -2.41
C LEU A 95 0.39 -10.96 -1.01
N THR A 96 -0.87 -11.41 -0.89
CA THR A 96 -1.48 -11.70 0.42
C THR A 96 -0.68 -12.76 1.18
N GLU A 97 -0.39 -13.90 0.53
CA GLU A 97 0.42 -14.99 1.11
C GLU A 97 1.81 -14.50 1.53
N ARG A 98 2.43 -13.56 0.79
CA ARG A 98 3.76 -13.02 1.12
C ARG A 98 3.72 -12.19 2.40
N LEU A 99 2.67 -11.39 2.55
CA LEU A 99 2.44 -10.57 3.74
C LEU A 99 2.00 -11.41 4.96
N ASP A 100 1.50 -12.63 4.74
CA ASP A 100 1.21 -13.65 5.75
C ASP A 100 2.43 -14.49 6.17
N GLY A 101 3.63 -14.14 5.72
CA GLY A 101 4.88 -14.84 6.06
C GLY A 101 5.20 -16.01 5.15
N GLY A 102 4.50 -16.16 4.02
CA GLY A 102 4.86 -17.08 2.95
C GLY A 102 5.96 -16.53 2.03
N GLY A 103 6.54 -17.40 1.21
CA GLY A 103 7.56 -17.04 0.22
C GLY A 103 9.00 -17.31 0.71
N PRO A 104 9.99 -16.68 0.08
CA PRO A 104 11.40 -16.84 0.45
C PRO A 104 11.69 -16.32 1.86
N ALA A 105 12.50 -17.06 2.62
CA ALA A 105 12.98 -16.62 3.95
C ALA A 105 14.06 -15.53 3.86
N ASP A 106 14.76 -15.45 2.72
CA ASP A 106 15.71 -14.38 2.44
C ASP A 106 14.96 -13.12 2.02
N LEU A 107 15.21 -12.01 2.72
CA LEU A 107 14.51 -10.75 2.51
C LEU A 107 14.76 -10.15 1.12
N ALA A 108 15.95 -10.34 0.54
CA ALA A 108 16.22 -9.82 -0.80
C ALA A 108 15.42 -10.59 -1.85
N ALA A 109 15.46 -11.92 -1.79
CA ALA A 109 14.65 -12.78 -2.67
C ALA A 109 13.14 -12.54 -2.51
N TRP A 110 12.66 -12.33 -1.28
CA TRP A 110 11.26 -12.00 -1.02
C TRP A 110 10.88 -10.65 -1.65
N ARG A 111 11.73 -9.63 -1.50
CA ARG A 111 11.52 -8.30 -2.09
C ARG A 111 11.48 -8.38 -3.61
N ASP A 112 12.43 -9.09 -4.21
CA ASP A 112 12.49 -9.27 -5.66
C ASP A 112 11.22 -9.97 -6.19
N GLU A 113 10.73 -11.02 -5.51
CA GLU A 113 9.49 -11.70 -5.90
C GLU A 113 8.26 -10.78 -5.78
N VAL A 114 8.13 -10.04 -4.68
CA VAL A 114 7.01 -9.10 -4.47
C VAL A 114 7.01 -8.00 -5.52
N THR A 115 8.17 -7.43 -5.83
CA THR A 115 8.31 -6.40 -6.87
C THR A 115 8.00 -6.97 -8.25
N ASP A 116 8.48 -8.16 -8.60
CA ASP A 116 8.21 -8.81 -9.89
C ASP A 116 6.71 -9.06 -10.09
N ILE A 117 6.03 -9.63 -9.08
CA ILE A 117 4.57 -9.82 -9.11
C ILE A 117 3.86 -8.48 -9.32
N GLY A 118 4.27 -7.45 -8.58
CA GLY A 118 3.70 -6.11 -8.69
C GLY A 118 3.87 -5.50 -10.09
N ASP A 119 5.04 -5.63 -10.69
CA ASP A 119 5.35 -5.10 -12.01
C ASP A 119 4.57 -5.82 -13.12
N VAL A 120 4.43 -7.14 -13.04
CA VAL A 120 3.57 -7.91 -13.95
C VAL A 120 2.11 -7.48 -13.79
N MET A 121 1.61 -7.34 -12.56
CA MET A 121 0.25 -6.87 -12.30
C MET A 121 -0.01 -5.47 -12.88
N LYS A 122 0.89 -4.51 -12.65
CA LYS A 122 0.81 -3.14 -13.18
C LYS A 122 0.77 -3.11 -14.71
N SER A 123 1.58 -3.95 -15.36
CA SER A 123 1.76 -3.91 -16.82
C SER A 123 0.73 -4.73 -17.61
N THR A 124 0.12 -5.75 -17.01
CA THR A 124 -0.69 -6.74 -17.75
C THR A 124 -2.12 -6.92 -17.23
N SER A 125 -2.52 -6.21 -16.18
CA SER A 125 -3.91 -6.22 -15.71
C SER A 125 -4.85 -5.43 -16.62
N ALA A 126 -6.06 -5.94 -16.82
CA ALA A 126 -7.01 -5.36 -17.76
C ALA A 126 -7.79 -4.13 -17.23
N CYS A 127 -7.73 -3.84 -15.93
CA CYS A 127 -8.47 -2.75 -15.30
C CYS A 127 -7.71 -2.13 -14.12
N GLY A 128 -8.25 -1.02 -13.59
CA GLY A 128 -7.65 -0.24 -12.51
C GLY A 128 -7.37 -1.04 -11.23
N LEU A 129 -8.18 -2.06 -10.88
CA LEU A 129 -7.96 -2.87 -9.69
C LEU A 129 -6.61 -3.59 -9.75
N GLY A 130 -6.39 -4.37 -10.80
CA GLY A 130 -5.14 -5.13 -10.94
C GLY A 130 -3.92 -4.24 -11.16
N MET A 131 -4.10 -3.08 -11.80
CA MET A 131 -3.01 -2.11 -11.98
C MET A 131 -2.64 -1.38 -10.69
N ALA A 132 -3.61 -1.04 -9.83
CA ALA A 132 -3.40 -0.23 -8.65
C ALA A 132 -3.10 -1.06 -7.39
N ALA A 133 -3.56 -2.31 -7.33
CA ALA A 133 -3.33 -3.20 -6.19
C ALA A 133 -1.86 -3.21 -5.71
N PRO A 134 -0.83 -3.34 -6.58
CA PRO A 134 0.58 -3.38 -6.16
C PRO A 134 1.08 -2.09 -5.49
N PHE A 135 0.37 -0.97 -5.60
CA PHE A 135 0.82 0.28 -4.96
C PHE A 135 0.90 0.16 -3.45
N ILE A 136 0.08 -0.68 -2.81
CA ILE A 136 0.15 -0.89 -1.36
C ILE A 136 1.43 -1.64 -0.96
N THR A 137 1.89 -2.60 -1.74
CA THR A 137 3.13 -3.36 -1.46
C THR A 137 4.37 -2.56 -1.83
N ASP A 138 4.33 -1.83 -2.94
CA ASP A 138 5.43 -0.95 -3.37
C ASP A 138 5.68 0.16 -2.33
N SER A 139 4.61 0.82 -1.88
CA SER A 139 4.70 1.86 -0.85
C SER A 139 5.06 1.28 0.52
N LEU A 140 4.56 0.10 0.90
CA LEU A 140 4.95 -0.57 2.13
C LEU A 140 6.48 -0.80 2.17
N LEU A 141 7.05 -1.29 1.08
CA LEU A 141 8.50 -1.49 0.94
C LEU A 141 9.28 -0.18 0.97
N LYS A 142 8.74 0.89 0.38
CA LYS A 142 9.34 2.22 0.38
C LYS A 142 9.41 2.83 1.79
N TYR A 143 8.29 2.83 2.52
CA TYR A 143 8.19 3.60 3.77
C TYR A 143 8.41 2.78 5.03
N PHE A 144 8.17 1.46 5.00
CA PHE A 144 8.24 0.59 6.17
C PHE A 144 9.14 -0.64 5.95
N PRO A 145 10.34 -0.49 5.36
CA PRO A 145 11.22 -1.63 5.04
C PRO A 145 11.63 -2.43 6.28
N ASP A 146 11.77 -1.76 7.43
CA ASP A 146 12.15 -2.39 8.70
C ASP A 146 11.01 -3.23 9.29
N GLN A 147 9.77 -2.75 9.20
CA GLN A 147 8.60 -3.52 9.66
C GLN A 147 8.37 -4.76 8.78
N VAL A 148 8.61 -4.64 7.47
CA VAL A 148 8.59 -5.79 6.55
C VAL A 148 9.69 -6.78 6.92
N ALA A 149 10.93 -6.32 7.14
CA ALA A 149 12.05 -7.18 7.51
C ALA A 149 11.78 -7.95 8.81
N GLN A 150 11.21 -7.29 9.81
CA GLN A 150 10.84 -7.92 11.08
C GLN A 150 9.79 -9.02 10.92
N ARG A 151 8.88 -8.92 9.94
CA ARG A 151 7.82 -9.90 9.73
C ARG A 151 8.21 -11.05 8.80
N VAL A 152 9.08 -10.79 7.83
CA VAL A 152 9.56 -11.80 6.87
C VAL A 152 10.71 -12.63 7.45
N CYS A 153 11.55 -12.04 8.31
CA CYS A 153 12.69 -12.74 8.94
C CYS A 153 12.38 -13.33 10.32
N ALA A 154 11.15 -13.23 10.81
CA ALA A 154 10.70 -13.82 12.08
C ALA A 154 10.24 -15.27 11.89
#